data_AF-A0A9C9JRD3-F1
#
_entry.id   AF-A0A9C9JRD3-F1
#
_cell.length_a   1.000
_cell.length_b   1.000
_cell.length_c   1.000
_cell.angle_alpha   90.00
_cell.angle_beta   90.00
_cell.angle_gamma   90.00
#
_symmetry.space_group_name_H-M   'P 1'
#
loop_
_entity.id
_entity.type
_entity.pdbx_description
1 polymer ?
#
loop_
_entity_poly.entity_id
_entity_poly.type
_entity_poly.pdbx_seq_one_letter_code
_entity_poly.pdbx_strand_id
1 'polypeptide(L)' 'MVMVNVKNHGDFDKALRIFKAKVRKAQIMEITQRKAYYISPSEQKHRRRHKRSR' A
#
# COMPACT_ATOMS: atom_id res chain seq x y z
N MET A 1 -3.93 -2.46 -10.55
CA MET A 1 -4.53 -1.16 -10.93
C MET A 1 -5.72 -0.90 -10.00
N VAL A 2 -5.75 0.23 -9.28
CA VAL A 2 -6.88 0.58 -8.39
C VAL A 2 -7.77 1.57 -9.13
N MET A 3 -9.06 1.27 -9.24
CA MET A 3 -10.04 2.17 -9.84
C MET A 3 -11.14 2.52 -8.83
N VAL A 4 -11.60 3.77 -8.89
CA VAL A 4 -12.72 4.27 -8.09
C VAL A 4 -13.71 4.89 -9.05
N ASN A 5 -14.91 4.30 -9.11
CA ASN A 5 -16.04 4.90 -9.79
C ASN A 5 -16.87 5.65 -8.75
N VAL A 6 -16.99 6.97 -8.90
CA VAL A 6 -17.82 7.80 -8.03
C VAL A 6 -19.12 8.10 -8.77
N LYS A 7 -20.25 7.68 -8.19
CA LYS A 7 -21.57 7.93 -8.77
C LYS A 7 -21.85 9.45 -8.83
N ASN A 8 -22.53 9.87 -9.89
CA ASN A 8 -23.09 11.22 -10.10
C ASN A 8 -22.07 12.37 -10.20
N HIS A 9 -20.92 12.16 -10.87
CA HIS A 9 -19.88 13.19 -10.99
C HIS A 9 -19.52 13.82 -9.63
N GLY A 10 -19.53 12.99 -8.58
CA GLY A 10 -19.34 13.46 -7.22
C GLY A 10 -18.01 14.21 -7.06
N ASP A 11 -17.99 15.09 -6.06
CA ASP A 11 -16.85 15.92 -5.69
C ASP A 11 -15.50 15.17 -5.76
N PHE A 12 -14.53 15.76 -6.47
CA PHE A 12 -13.21 15.19 -6.70
C PHE A 12 -12.51 14.85 -5.38
N ASP A 13 -12.66 15.69 -4.36
CA ASP A 13 -12.04 15.46 -3.06
C ASP A 13 -12.57 14.18 -2.40
N LYS A 14 -13.85 13.88 -2.59
CA LYS A 14 -14.45 12.63 -2.13
C LYS A 14 -13.90 11.44 -2.91
N ALA A 15 -13.74 11.57 -4.22
CA ALA A 15 -13.12 10.55 -5.07
C ALA A 15 -11.69 10.24 -4.62
N LEU A 16 -10.88 11.29 -4.40
CA LEU A 16 -9.50 11.20 -3.96
C LEU A 16 -9.39 10.53 -2.58
N ARG A 17 -10.29 10.88 -1.65
CA ARG A 17 -10.32 10.26 -0.32
C ARG A 17 -10.59 8.76 -0.39
N ILE A 18 -11.56 8.33 -1.21
CA ILE A 18 -11.89 6.92 -1.41
C ILE A 18 -10.73 6.18 -2.09
N PHE A 19 -10.12 6.80 -3.11
CA PHE A 19 -8.96 6.24 -3.79
C PHE A 19 -7.79 6.04 -2.83
N LYS A 20 -7.45 7.06 -2.05
CA LYS A 20 -6.40 6.98 -1.02
C LYS A 20 -6.67 5.86 -0.03
N ALA A 21 -7.91 5.70 0.43
CA ALA A 21 -8.30 4.61 1.33
C ALA A 21 -8.13 3.23 0.68
N LYS A 22 -8.57 3.05 -0.58
CA LYS A 22 -8.39 1.79 -1.32
C LYS A 22 -6.93 1.47 -1.58
N VAL A 23 -6.11 2.46 -1.98
CA VAL A 23 -4.66 2.29 -2.20
C VAL A 23 -3.96 1.88 -0.91
N ARG A 24 -4.29 2.52 0.22
CA ARG A 24 -3.74 2.15 1.53
C ARG A 24 -4.13 0.73 1.93
N LYS A 25 -5.41 0.35 1.75
CA LYS A 25 -5.89 -1.01 2.03
C LYS A 25 -5.20 -2.06 1.17
N ALA A 26 -4.93 -1.75 -0.10
CA ALA A 26 -4.25 -2.64 -1.02
C ALA A 26 -2.73 -2.78 -0.75
N GLN A 27 -2.17 -1.99 0.18
CA GLN A 27 -0.75 -2.01 0.57
C GLN A 27 0.24 -1.90 -0.61
N ILE A 28 -0.20 -1.29 -1.72
CA ILE A 28 0.57 -1.25 -2.97
C ILE A 28 1.94 -0.61 -2.75
N MET A 29 1.98 0.52 -2.04
CA MET A 29 3.23 1.22 -1.72
C MET A 29 4.21 0.34 -0.92
N GLU A 30 3.72 -0.39 0.09
CA GLU A 30 4.58 -1.27 0.89
C GLU A 30 5.13 -2.44 0.04
N ILE A 31 4.29 -3.03 -0.81
CA ILE A 31 4.69 -4.14 -1.68
C ILE A 31 5.73 -3.68 -2.70
N THR A 32 5.50 -2.52 -3.34
CA THR A 32 6.43 -1.95 -4.32
C THR A 32 7.77 -1.62 -3.65
N GLN A 33 7.76 -0.99 -2.47
CA GLN A 33 9.00 -0.71 -1.73
C GLN A 33 9.76 -1.99 -1.33
N ARG A 34 9.05 -3.04 -0.92
CA ARG A 34 9.69 -4.34 -0.59
C ARG A 34 10.29 -5.05 -1.81
N LYS A 35 9.76 -4.77 -3.01
CA LYS A 35 10.22 -5.36 -4.28
C LYS A 35 11.16 -4.46 -5.07
N ALA A 36 11.43 -3.24 -4.60
CA ALA A 36 12.28 -2.27 -5.29
C ALA A 36 13.73 -2.76 -5.46
N TYR A 37 14.20 -3.62 -4.56
CA TYR A 37 15.49 -4.27 -4.63
C TYR A 37 15.38 -5.69 -4.07
N TYR A 38 16.30 -6.56 -4.49
CA TYR A 38 16.38 -7.91 -3.94
C TYR A 38 16.79 -7.84 -2.46
N ILE A 39 16.09 -8.60 -1.62
CA ILE A 39 16.40 -8.77 -0.19
C ILE A 39 16.64 -10.24 0.04
N SER A 40 17.79 -10.58 0.61
CA SER A 40 18.14 -11.97 0.93
C SER A 40 17.18 -12.58 1.98
N PRO A 41 17.01 -13.91 2.01
CA PRO A 41 16.13 -14.57 2.98
C PRO A 41 16.51 -14.29 4.45
N SER A 42 17.80 -14.16 4.76
CA SER A 42 18.31 -13.83 6.09
C SER A 42 17.90 -12.42 6.52
N GLU A 43 18.03 -11.45 5.62
CA GLU A 43 17.64 -10.07 5.86
C GLU A 43 16.11 -9.92 6.01
N GLN A 44 15.32 -10.67 5.23
CA GLN A 44 13.86 -10.73 5.45
C GLN A 44 13.52 -11.26 6.85
N LYS A 45 14.21 -12.31 7.33
CA LYS A 45 14.00 -12.88 8.67
C LYS A 45 14.34 -11.86 9.76
N HIS A 46 15.44 -11.13 9.60
CA HIS A 46 15.85 -10.06 10.52
C HIS A 46 14.82 -8.92 10.58
N ARG A 47 14.36 -8.41 9.42
CA ARG A 47 13.34 -7.37 9.34
C ARG A 47 12.01 -7.80 9.99
N ARG A 48 11.58 -9.06 9.82
CA ARG A 48 10.36 -9.61 10.45
C ARG A 48 10.46 -9.67 11.98
N ARG A 49 11.64 -9.99 12.52
CA ARG A 49 11.88 -10.02 13.98
C ARG A 49 11.81 -8.62 14.58
N HIS A 50 12.49 -7.64 13.99
CA HIS A 50 12.44 -6.26 14.47
C HIS A 50 11.05 -5.63 14.40
N LYS A 51 10.24 -5.98 13.39
CA LYS A 51 8.86 -5.49 13.27
C LYS A 51 7.91 -6.07 14.34
N ARG A 52 8.18 -7.26 14.88
CA ARG A 52 7.38 -7.88 15.97
C ARG A 52 7.79 -7.40 17.36
N SER A 53 9.00 -6.85 17.49
CA SER A 53 9.55 -6.30 18.73
C SER A 53 9.12 -4.85 18.98
N ARG A 54 8.51 -4.19 17.99
CA ARG A 54 7.90 -2.86 18.10
C ARG A 54 6.40 -3.00 18.13
#